data_AF-A0A2W3ZCN7-F1
#
_entry.id   AF-A0A2W3ZCN7-F1
#
_cell.length_a   1.000
_cell.length_b   1.000
_cell.length_c   1.000
_cell.angle_alpha   90.00
_cell.angle_beta   90.00
_cell.angle_gamma   90.00
#
_symmetry.space_group_name_H-M   'P 1'
#
loop_
_entity.id
_entity.type
_entity.pdbx_description
1 polymer ?
#
loop_
_entity_poly.entity_id
_entity_poly.type
_entity_poly.pdbx_seq_one_letter_code
_entity_poly.pdbx_strand_id
1 'polypeptide(L)'
;MASVFFDIRVRAVKNDQLVLHHGSIFLYASLWEFINSANTFLKNNPSETIIMSLKTEYEAMPGVTKSVEEIFRDTYYDNNFYKGNSLYPKLEDVRGKIVLMNRMSGRIDFSGIPYIRWDDNKTFSKWIGSRAINVQDQYNVSYYPKKEAIEEFLRYTNNNADDGSYFINFVSLSSGGAMWSSPYYYAGYLNPSTAQYINSNSSQRAGWVIMDYAGKEWEPRLYESVIKTNSRFTK
;
A
#
# COMPACT_ATOMS: atom_id res chain seq x y z
N MET A 1 6.76 -1.03 -16.95
CA MET A 1 7.53 -0.39 -15.86
C MET A 1 6.54 0.08 -14.82
N ALA A 2 6.48 -0.61 -13.69
CA ALA A 2 5.57 -0.28 -12.62
C ALA A 2 6.24 -0.44 -11.25
N SER A 3 5.74 0.33 -10.29
CA SER A 3 5.89 0.01 -8.88
C SER A 3 4.68 -0.82 -8.46
N VAL A 4 4.90 -1.96 -7.80
CA VAL A 4 3.81 -2.76 -7.23
C VAL A 4 3.74 -2.50 -5.73
N PHE A 5 2.56 -2.20 -5.21
CA PHE A 5 2.35 -1.90 -3.79
C PHE A 5 1.74 -3.10 -3.06
N PHE A 6 2.27 -3.43 -1.89
CA PHE A 6 1.70 -4.42 -0.98
C PHE A 6 1.47 -3.82 0.42
N ASP A 7 0.26 -3.97 0.96
CA ASP A 7 -0.06 -3.65 2.36
C ASP A 7 0.18 -4.89 3.23
N ILE A 8 1.30 -4.91 3.94
CA ILE A 8 1.74 -6.02 4.78
C ILE A 8 1.48 -5.66 6.25
N ARG A 9 0.67 -6.48 6.91
CA ARG A 9 0.23 -6.27 8.28
C ARG A 9 0.74 -7.41 9.14
N VAL A 10 1.53 -7.10 10.16
CA VAL A 10 2.30 -8.11 10.90
C VAL A 10 2.02 -8.09 12.39
N ARG A 11 2.22 -9.25 13.02
CA ARG A 11 2.29 -9.45 14.46
C ARG A 11 3.65 -10.05 14.80
N ALA A 12 4.26 -9.61 15.89
CA ALA A 12 5.45 -10.24 16.44
C ALA A 12 5.08 -11.49 17.26
N VAL A 13 5.66 -12.64 16.89
CA VAL A 13 5.43 -13.93 17.56
C VAL A 13 6.66 -14.42 18.31
N LYS A 14 7.86 -13.95 17.92
CA LYS A 14 9.13 -14.12 18.64
C LYS A 14 9.98 -12.86 18.44
N ASN A 15 11.07 -12.73 19.21
CA ASN A 15 12.03 -11.62 19.11
C ASN A 15 12.84 -11.58 17.78
N ASP A 16 12.56 -12.51 16.87
CA ASP A 16 13.15 -12.66 15.54
C ASP A 16 12.11 -13.09 14.49
N GLN A 17 10.81 -13.04 14.81
CA GLN A 17 9.78 -13.58 13.92
C GLN A 17 8.53 -12.71 13.83
N LEU A 18 8.24 -12.24 12.62
CA LEU A 18 7.04 -11.51 12.22
C LEU A 18 6.17 -12.36 11.28
N VAL A 19 4.87 -12.40 11.56
CA VAL A 19 3.88 -13.14 10.75
C VAL A 19 2.69 -12.28 10.36
N LEU A 20 2.07 -12.58 9.23
CA LEU A 20 1.00 -11.77 8.65
C LEU A 20 -0.32 -12.00 9.38
N HIS A 21 -1.04 -10.91 9.62
CA HIS A 21 -2.30 -10.91 10.37
C HIS A 21 -3.36 -10.02 9.71
N HIS A 22 -4.62 -10.32 10.01
CA HIS A 22 -5.77 -9.44 9.79
C HIS A 22 -6.52 -9.29 11.12
N GLY A 23 -6.31 -8.17 11.81
CA GLY A 23 -6.64 -8.06 13.23
C GLY A 23 -5.99 -9.20 14.04
N SER A 24 -6.79 -9.94 14.81
CA SER A 24 -6.32 -11.09 15.60
C SER A 24 -6.10 -12.37 14.80
N ILE A 25 -6.47 -12.40 13.50
CA ILE A 25 -6.46 -13.62 12.68
C ILE A 25 -5.09 -13.78 12.02
N PHE A 26 -4.42 -14.90 12.29
CA PHE A 26 -3.21 -15.31 11.59
C PHE A 26 -3.53 -15.74 10.15
N LEU A 27 -2.79 -15.20 9.18
CA LEU A 27 -3.03 -15.45 7.75
C LEU A 27 -2.27 -16.64 7.18
N TYR A 28 -1.71 -17.51 8.04
CA TYR A 28 -0.90 -18.67 7.61
C TYR A 28 0.30 -18.30 6.73
N ALA A 29 0.84 -17.09 6.89
CA ALA A 29 1.99 -16.58 6.15
C ALA A 29 2.91 -15.74 7.04
N SER A 30 4.19 -15.75 6.74
CA SER A 30 5.25 -15.02 7.43
C SER A 30 5.79 -13.85 6.62
N LEU A 31 6.39 -12.87 7.29
CA LEU A 31 7.04 -11.75 6.59
C LEU A 31 8.22 -12.26 5.74
N TRP A 32 8.89 -13.32 6.18
CA TRP A 32 9.98 -13.97 5.46
C TRP A 32 9.52 -14.54 4.11
N GLU A 33 8.39 -15.26 4.08
CA GLU A 33 7.83 -15.82 2.84
C GLU A 33 7.46 -14.72 1.84
N PHE A 34 6.89 -13.61 2.32
CA PHE A 34 6.62 -12.45 1.48
C PHE A 34 7.90 -11.86 0.89
N ILE A 35 8.90 -11.55 1.72
CA ILE A 35 10.16 -10.92 1.28
C ILE A 35 10.88 -11.81 0.26
N ASN A 36 10.91 -13.12 0.47
CA ASN A 36 11.53 -14.04 -0.49
C ASN A 36 10.79 -14.09 -1.83
N SER A 37 9.46 -14.07 -1.79
CA SER A 37 8.64 -14.00 -3.00
C SER A 37 8.88 -12.69 -3.76
N ALA A 38 8.93 -11.58 -3.03
CA ALA A 38 9.26 -10.25 -3.56
C ALA A 38 10.66 -10.22 -4.20
N ASN A 39 11.68 -10.75 -3.52
CA ASN A 39 13.05 -10.83 -4.03
C ASN A 39 13.13 -11.70 -5.30
N THR A 40 12.41 -12.83 -5.33
CA THR A 40 12.34 -13.69 -6.52
C THR A 40 11.67 -12.96 -7.68
N PHE A 41 10.58 -12.24 -7.44
CA PHE A 41 9.91 -11.43 -8.44
C PHE A 41 10.83 -10.34 -9.00
N LEU A 42 11.51 -9.59 -8.14
CA LEU A 42 12.43 -8.51 -8.54
C LEU A 42 13.65 -9.04 -9.30
N LYS A 43 14.17 -10.22 -8.92
CA LYS A 43 15.25 -10.88 -9.67
C LYS A 43 14.82 -11.23 -11.10
N ASN A 44 13.58 -11.71 -11.27
CA ASN A 44 13.04 -12.07 -12.57
C ASN A 44 12.55 -10.85 -13.38
N ASN A 45 12.29 -9.73 -12.71
CA ASN A 45 11.78 -8.50 -13.29
C ASN A 45 12.59 -7.28 -12.78
N PRO A 46 13.89 -7.18 -13.12
CA PRO A 46 14.79 -6.19 -12.50
C PRO A 46 14.44 -4.74 -12.84
N SER A 47 13.58 -4.50 -13.83
CA SER A 47 13.04 -3.17 -14.13
C SER A 47 11.99 -2.69 -13.11
N GLU A 48 11.41 -3.58 -12.34
CA GLU A 48 10.31 -3.29 -11.42
C GLU A 48 10.84 -2.93 -10.02
N THR A 49 9.97 -2.36 -9.20
CA THR A 49 10.23 -2.10 -7.78
C THR A 49 9.00 -2.53 -6.98
N ILE A 50 9.20 -2.95 -5.74
CA ILE A 50 8.11 -3.25 -4.82
C ILE A 50 8.07 -2.16 -3.75
N ILE A 51 6.88 -1.62 -3.48
CA ILE A 51 6.61 -0.79 -2.31
C ILE A 51 5.95 -1.70 -1.28
N MET A 52 6.59 -1.86 -0.13
CA MET A 52 6.06 -2.64 0.99
C MET A 52 5.63 -1.69 2.10
N SER A 53 4.32 -1.45 2.21
CA SER A 53 3.74 -0.86 3.41
C SER A 53 3.79 -1.89 4.53
N LEU A 54 4.45 -1.58 5.64
CA LEU A 54 4.58 -2.51 6.77
C LEU A 54 3.94 -1.90 8.02
N LYS A 55 2.84 -2.51 8.48
CA LYS A 55 2.06 -2.05 9.64
C LYS A 55 2.08 -3.10 10.77
N THR A 56 2.25 -2.63 12.01
CA THR A 56 1.96 -3.43 13.20
C THR A 56 0.45 -3.64 13.33
N GLU A 57 -0.02 -4.88 13.24
CA GLU A 57 -1.46 -5.21 13.16
C GLU A 57 -2.08 -5.56 14.51
N TYR A 58 -1.36 -6.32 15.30
CA TYR A 58 -1.85 -6.86 16.55
C TYR A 58 -0.75 -6.84 17.60
N GLU A 59 -1.14 -6.88 18.87
CA GLU A 59 -0.20 -6.93 19.99
C GLU A 59 0.74 -8.13 19.88
N ALA A 60 1.99 -7.94 20.31
CA ALA A 60 2.98 -9.00 20.29
C ALA A 60 2.54 -10.20 21.16
N MET A 61 3.00 -11.40 20.82
CA MET A 61 2.75 -12.56 21.67
C MET A 61 3.43 -12.44 23.04
N PRO A 62 2.91 -13.10 24.09
CA PRO A 62 3.54 -13.12 25.40
C PRO A 62 5.02 -13.55 25.32
N GLY A 63 5.90 -12.83 26.00
CA GLY A 63 7.35 -13.10 26.02
C GLY A 63 8.15 -12.44 24.90
N VAL A 64 7.49 -11.82 23.91
CA VAL A 64 8.17 -10.93 22.96
C VAL A 64 8.50 -9.62 23.66
N THR A 65 9.78 -9.27 23.67
CA THR A 65 10.30 -8.07 24.35
C THR A 65 10.75 -6.99 23.36
N LYS A 66 11.04 -7.36 22.11
CA LYS A 66 11.38 -6.42 21.05
C LYS A 66 10.13 -5.87 20.37
N SER A 67 10.16 -4.60 20.00
CA SER A 67 9.18 -3.99 19.12
C SER A 67 9.22 -4.60 17.70
N VAL A 68 8.14 -4.45 16.94
CA VAL A 68 8.09 -4.88 15.53
C VAL A 68 9.19 -4.22 14.70
N GLU A 69 9.52 -2.94 14.96
CA GLU A 69 10.60 -2.24 14.25
C GLU A 69 11.98 -2.81 14.55
N GLU A 70 12.26 -3.15 15.81
CA GLU A 70 13.52 -3.78 16.20
C GLU A 70 13.67 -5.15 15.55
N ILE A 71 12.61 -5.97 15.58
CA ILE A 71 12.62 -7.28 14.93
C ILE A 71 12.81 -7.13 13.42
N PHE A 72 12.08 -6.19 12.79
CA PHE A 72 12.21 -5.90 11.37
C PHE A 72 13.63 -5.48 10.98
N ARG A 73 14.20 -4.51 11.71
CA ARG A 73 15.57 -4.02 11.51
C ARG A 73 16.60 -5.15 11.64
N ASP A 74 16.51 -5.93 12.71
CA ASP A 74 17.52 -6.92 13.06
C ASP A 74 17.47 -8.17 12.18
N THR A 75 16.30 -8.51 11.63
CA THR A 75 16.07 -9.82 10.99
C THR A 75 15.73 -9.73 9.51
N TYR A 76 15.05 -8.68 9.06
CA TYR A 76 14.43 -8.63 7.73
C TYR A 76 14.98 -7.51 6.85
N TYR A 77 15.46 -6.40 7.41
CA TYR A 77 15.87 -5.21 6.67
C TYR A 77 17.28 -5.32 6.06
N ASP A 78 17.44 -6.22 5.09
CA ASP A 78 18.71 -6.53 4.42
C ASP A 78 19.05 -5.59 3.22
N ASN A 79 20.02 -5.98 2.37
CA ASN A 79 20.48 -5.22 1.21
C ASN A 79 19.49 -5.20 0.01
N ASN A 80 18.44 -6.02 0.03
CA ASN A 80 17.41 -5.99 -1.01
C ASN A 80 16.45 -4.81 -0.82
N PHE A 81 16.48 -4.16 0.33
CA PHE A 81 15.76 -2.91 0.58
C PHE A 81 16.52 -1.71 0.03
N TYR A 82 15.80 -0.70 -0.43
CA TYR A 82 16.37 0.60 -0.72
C TYR A 82 16.94 1.24 0.56
N LYS A 83 18.21 1.67 0.52
CA LYS A 83 18.95 2.28 1.65
C LYS A 83 19.39 3.73 1.39
N GLY A 84 18.78 4.40 0.43
CA GLY A 84 19.13 5.80 0.13
C GLY A 84 18.50 6.79 1.11
N ASN A 85 18.95 8.05 1.01
CA ASN A 85 18.54 9.13 1.92
C ASN A 85 17.38 9.98 1.39
N SER A 86 16.93 9.75 0.15
CA SER A 86 15.79 10.48 -0.41
C SER A 86 14.47 9.92 0.10
N LEU A 87 13.60 10.80 0.61
CA LEU A 87 12.19 10.52 0.92
C LEU A 87 11.33 10.36 -0.35
N TYR A 88 11.85 10.80 -1.49
CA TYR A 88 11.23 10.73 -2.82
C TYR A 88 12.19 10.05 -3.80
N PRO A 89 12.52 8.76 -3.59
CA PRO A 89 13.43 8.08 -4.49
C PRO A 89 12.87 8.07 -5.90
N LYS A 90 13.74 8.27 -6.89
CA LYS A 90 13.34 8.11 -8.29
C LYS A 90 13.30 6.63 -8.63
N LEU A 91 12.55 6.30 -9.68
CA LEU A 91 12.43 4.91 -10.12
C LEU A 91 13.80 4.29 -10.40
N GLU A 92 14.72 5.02 -11.02
CA GLU A 92 16.10 4.58 -11.31
C GLU A 92 16.89 4.12 -10.08
N ASP A 93 16.62 4.71 -8.91
CA ASP A 93 17.34 4.40 -7.66
C ASP A 93 16.82 3.12 -6.99
N VAL A 94 15.59 2.71 -7.30
CA VAL A 94 14.85 1.66 -6.59
C VAL A 94 14.52 0.43 -7.42
N ARG A 95 14.84 0.42 -8.73
CA ARG A 95 14.70 -0.78 -9.56
C ARG A 95 15.42 -1.98 -8.93
N GLY A 96 14.74 -3.12 -8.91
CA GLY A 96 15.23 -4.35 -8.30
C GLY A 96 15.25 -4.35 -6.77
N LYS A 97 14.67 -3.34 -6.10
CA LYS A 97 14.66 -3.22 -4.64
C LYS A 97 13.24 -3.15 -4.07
N ILE A 98 13.16 -3.41 -2.77
CA ILE A 98 11.97 -3.15 -1.95
C ILE A 98 12.11 -1.75 -1.32
N VAL A 99 11.14 -0.88 -1.58
CA VAL A 99 11.00 0.41 -0.90
C VAL A 99 10.05 0.23 0.28
N LEU A 100 10.55 0.46 1.49
CA LEU A 100 9.72 0.42 2.69
C LEU A 100 8.83 1.66 2.77
N MET A 101 7.57 1.46 3.13
CA MET A 101 6.70 2.49 3.66
C MET A 101 6.36 2.14 5.12
N ASN A 102 6.95 2.86 6.06
CA ASN A 102 6.88 2.52 7.47
C ASN A 102 5.52 2.91 8.09
N ARG A 103 4.77 1.92 8.59
CA ARG A 103 3.54 2.10 9.40
C ARG A 103 3.62 1.36 10.75
N MET A 104 4.83 1.10 11.26
CA MET A 104 5.06 0.33 12.49
C MET A 104 5.01 1.16 13.79
N SER A 105 4.98 2.48 13.70
CA SER A 105 4.78 3.46 14.79
C SER A 105 5.88 3.62 15.84
N GLY A 106 7.13 3.23 15.55
CA GLY A 106 8.24 3.44 16.49
C GLY A 106 9.22 4.54 16.08
N ARG A 107 10.49 4.39 16.49
CA ARG A 107 11.54 5.43 16.46
C ARG A 107 12.74 5.06 15.60
N ILE A 108 12.70 3.91 14.93
CA ILE A 108 13.80 3.50 14.04
C ILE A 108 13.58 4.15 12.68
N ASP A 109 14.56 4.94 12.26
CA ASP A 109 14.57 5.53 10.94
C ASP A 109 14.98 4.49 9.90
N PHE A 110 14.11 4.30 8.92
CA PHE A 110 14.35 3.46 7.75
C PHE A 110 14.38 4.32 6.49
N SER A 111 15.11 3.87 5.48
CA SER A 111 15.06 4.47 4.16
C SER A 111 13.74 4.15 3.46
N GLY A 112 13.30 5.04 2.58
CA GLY A 112 12.01 4.94 1.90
C GLY A 112 11.02 5.99 2.42
N ILE A 113 9.76 5.61 2.57
CA ILE A 113 8.71 6.50 3.09
C ILE A 113 8.68 6.37 4.62
N PRO A 114 8.90 7.47 5.35
CA PRO A 114 9.02 7.44 6.80
C PRO A 114 7.66 7.18 7.46
N TYR A 115 7.70 6.89 8.76
CA TYR A 115 6.47 6.83 9.54
C TYR A 115 5.76 8.17 9.53
N ILE A 116 4.46 8.12 9.27
CA ILE A 116 3.53 9.24 9.45
C ILE A 116 2.43 8.81 10.40
N ARG A 117 1.91 9.77 11.18
CA ARG A 117 0.66 9.55 11.89
C ARG A 117 -0.45 9.32 10.86
N TRP A 118 -1.04 8.13 10.91
CA TRP A 118 -2.16 7.73 10.07
C TRP A 118 -3.46 8.11 10.76
N ASP A 119 -4.29 8.95 10.13
CA ASP A 119 -5.58 9.30 10.70
C ASP A 119 -6.59 8.18 10.38
N ASP A 120 -7.22 7.63 11.43
CA ASP A 120 -8.12 6.48 11.31
C ASP A 120 -9.41 6.81 10.55
N ASN A 121 -9.79 5.95 9.60
CA ASN A 121 -11.01 6.03 8.80
C ASN A 121 -11.25 7.40 8.13
N LYS A 122 -10.20 7.99 7.53
CA LYS A 122 -10.23 9.37 7.01
C LYS A 122 -9.51 9.54 5.66
N THR A 123 -9.82 10.65 5.02
CA THR A 123 -8.99 11.27 3.99
C THR A 123 -8.13 12.35 4.64
N PHE A 124 -6.83 12.33 4.41
CA PHE A 124 -5.90 13.26 5.06
C PHE A 124 -4.64 13.51 4.23
N SER A 125 -3.92 14.57 4.59
CA SER A 125 -2.61 14.91 4.03
C SER A 125 -1.62 15.20 5.16
N LYS A 126 -0.40 14.68 5.04
CA LYS A 126 0.71 14.99 5.96
C LYS A 126 1.93 15.40 5.15
N TRP A 127 2.71 16.35 5.65
CA TRP A 127 4.00 16.70 5.06
C TRP A 127 5.08 15.70 5.49
N ILE A 128 5.89 15.25 4.55
CA ILE A 128 7.04 14.37 4.79
C ILE A 128 8.30 15.01 4.19
N GLY A 129 8.83 16.06 4.81
CA GLY A 129 9.85 16.91 4.20
C GLY A 129 9.22 18.05 3.41
N SER A 130 9.56 18.21 2.13
CA SER A 130 9.09 19.32 1.27
C SER A 130 7.85 19.00 0.43
N ARG A 131 7.33 17.78 0.48
CA ARG A 131 6.16 17.28 -0.25
C ARG A 131 5.19 16.57 0.67
N ALA A 132 3.97 16.38 0.20
CA ALA A 132 2.91 15.73 0.96
C ALA A 132 2.84 14.23 0.67
N ILE A 133 2.26 13.50 1.62
CA ILE A 133 1.61 12.22 1.42
C ILE A 133 0.12 12.42 1.67
N ASN A 134 -0.65 12.21 0.62
CA ASN A 134 -2.11 12.33 0.60
C ASN A 134 -2.69 10.92 0.62
N VAL A 135 -3.68 10.68 1.47
CA VAL A 135 -4.26 9.36 1.69
C VAL A 135 -5.77 9.47 1.78
N GLN A 136 -6.49 8.60 1.07
CA GLN A 136 -7.88 8.26 1.34
C GLN A 136 -7.93 6.84 1.90
N ASP A 137 -8.27 6.70 3.17
CA ASP A 137 -8.39 5.41 3.87
C ASP A 137 -9.67 5.38 4.74
N GLN A 138 -10.81 5.75 4.14
CA GLN A 138 -12.12 5.58 4.75
C GLN A 138 -12.55 4.11 4.62
N TYR A 139 -11.96 3.22 5.41
CA TYR A 139 -12.17 1.77 5.29
C TYR A 139 -13.49 1.30 5.90
N ASN A 140 -14.13 2.08 6.78
CA ASN A 140 -15.35 1.70 7.50
C ASN A 140 -16.41 2.81 7.38
N VAL A 141 -17.00 2.92 6.18
CA VAL A 141 -18.11 3.81 5.85
C VAL A 141 -19.12 3.07 4.97
N SER A 142 -20.29 3.64 4.72
CA SER A 142 -21.24 3.07 3.76
C SER A 142 -20.69 3.11 2.32
N TYR A 143 -21.21 2.23 1.46
CA TYR A 143 -20.77 2.08 0.07
C TYR A 143 -20.74 3.40 -0.72
N TYR A 144 -21.81 4.21 -0.67
CA TYR A 144 -21.87 5.45 -1.45
C TYR A 144 -20.85 6.50 -0.99
N PRO A 145 -20.73 6.82 0.32
CA PRO A 145 -19.63 7.65 0.82
C PRO A 145 -18.24 7.14 0.42
N LYS A 146 -18.01 5.81 0.45
CA LYS A 146 -16.75 5.23 0.01
C LYS A 146 -16.47 5.53 -1.47
N LYS A 147 -17.46 5.26 -2.33
CA LYS A 147 -17.34 5.49 -3.77
C LYS A 147 -17.04 6.97 -4.06
N GLU A 148 -17.77 7.87 -3.41
CA GLU A 148 -17.55 9.32 -3.53
C GLU A 148 -16.13 9.73 -3.10
N ALA A 149 -15.65 9.26 -1.94
CA ALA A 149 -14.31 9.54 -1.47
C ALA A 149 -13.21 9.03 -2.43
N ILE A 150 -13.40 7.86 -3.05
CA ILE A 150 -12.48 7.32 -4.06
C ILE A 150 -12.42 8.23 -5.28
N GLU A 151 -13.58 8.63 -5.82
CA GLU A 151 -13.68 9.46 -7.03
C GLU A 151 -13.18 10.89 -6.80
N GLU A 152 -13.50 11.49 -5.65
CA GLU A 152 -12.95 12.78 -5.22
C GLU A 152 -11.44 12.74 -5.11
N PHE A 153 -10.89 11.69 -4.50
CA PHE A 153 -9.45 11.55 -4.35
C PHE A 153 -8.75 11.31 -5.69
N LEU A 154 -9.35 10.58 -6.63
CA LEU A 154 -8.84 10.44 -8.00
C LEU A 154 -8.81 11.78 -8.73
N ARG A 155 -9.87 12.58 -8.64
CA ARG A 155 -9.92 13.94 -9.20
C ARG A 155 -8.87 14.85 -8.56
N TYR A 156 -8.74 14.80 -7.25
CA TYR A 156 -7.71 15.55 -6.52
C TYR A 156 -6.31 15.15 -6.98
N THR A 157 -6.03 13.85 -7.09
CA THR A 157 -4.75 13.32 -7.58
C THR A 157 -4.46 13.81 -9.00
N ASN A 158 -5.42 13.70 -9.90
CA ASN A 158 -5.25 14.11 -11.30
C ASN A 158 -4.88 15.60 -11.45
N ASN A 159 -5.37 16.45 -10.54
CA ASN A 159 -5.12 17.89 -10.56
C ASN A 159 -3.84 18.33 -9.84
N ASN A 160 -3.24 17.46 -9.00
CA ASN A 160 -2.15 17.86 -8.10
C ASN A 160 -0.88 16.99 -8.21
N ALA A 161 -0.93 15.85 -8.90
CA ALA A 161 0.16 14.86 -8.86
C ALA A 161 1.45 15.22 -9.63
N ASP A 162 1.57 16.44 -10.15
CA ASP A 162 2.81 16.95 -10.77
C ASP A 162 3.79 17.57 -9.74
N ASP A 163 3.36 17.80 -8.50
CA ASP A 163 4.21 18.34 -7.41
C ASP A 163 5.20 17.30 -6.83
N GLY A 164 5.06 16.03 -7.22
CA GLY A 164 5.87 14.91 -6.75
C GLY A 164 5.50 14.39 -5.36
N SER A 165 4.34 14.78 -4.82
CA SER A 165 3.73 14.23 -3.61
C SER A 165 3.23 12.79 -3.84
N TYR A 166 3.05 12.04 -2.76
CA TYR A 166 2.42 10.72 -2.81
C TYR A 166 0.90 10.84 -2.71
N PHE A 167 0.20 9.99 -3.45
CA PHE A 167 -1.26 9.90 -3.45
C PHE A 167 -1.64 8.43 -3.32
N ILE A 168 -2.31 8.07 -2.22
CA ILE A 168 -2.64 6.68 -1.90
C ILE A 168 -4.15 6.59 -1.70
N ASN A 169 -4.81 5.80 -2.54
CA ASN A 169 -6.26 5.67 -2.58
C ASN A 169 -6.67 4.23 -2.29
N PHE A 170 -7.22 3.96 -1.10
CA PHE A 170 -7.72 2.64 -0.75
C PHE A 170 -9.15 2.48 -1.28
N VAL A 171 -9.33 1.60 -2.26
CA VAL A 171 -10.63 1.20 -2.81
C VAL A 171 -11.32 0.16 -1.92
N SER A 172 -10.52 -0.60 -1.16
CA SER A 172 -10.98 -1.59 -0.17
C SER A 172 -11.98 -1.01 0.83
N LEU A 173 -12.97 -1.82 1.21
CA LEU A 173 -14.02 -1.45 2.17
C LEU A 173 -14.31 -2.62 3.11
N SER A 174 -14.30 -2.37 4.42
CA SER A 174 -14.51 -3.39 5.43
C SER A 174 -15.95 -3.90 5.44
N SER A 175 -16.13 -5.16 5.85
CA SER A 175 -17.46 -5.67 6.17
C SER A 175 -18.04 -4.95 7.39
N GLY A 176 -19.28 -4.47 7.29
CA GLY A 176 -20.03 -3.96 8.44
C GLY A 176 -20.54 -5.06 9.38
N GLY A 177 -20.05 -6.30 9.26
CA GLY A 177 -20.45 -7.45 10.08
C GLY A 177 -21.78 -8.10 9.67
N ALA A 178 -22.42 -7.65 8.57
CA ALA A 178 -23.67 -8.22 8.08
C ALA A 178 -23.43 -9.28 6.98
N MET A 179 -24.33 -10.27 6.93
CA MET A 179 -24.29 -11.45 6.05
C MET A 179 -24.21 -11.12 4.53
N TRP A 180 -24.56 -9.88 4.13
CA TRP A 180 -24.62 -9.42 2.74
C TRP A 180 -23.55 -8.35 2.39
N SER A 181 -22.58 -8.09 3.27
CA SER A 181 -21.59 -7.04 3.06
C SER A 181 -20.17 -7.49 3.40
N SER A 182 -19.59 -8.40 2.61
CA SER A 182 -18.17 -8.79 2.74
C SER A 182 -17.25 -7.84 1.94
N PRO A 183 -15.93 -7.80 2.23
CA PRO A 183 -14.99 -7.06 1.38
C PRO A 183 -15.04 -7.54 -0.08
N TYR A 184 -15.29 -8.84 -0.28
CA TYR A 184 -15.50 -9.42 -1.61
C TYR A 184 -16.70 -8.81 -2.34
N TYR A 185 -17.83 -8.70 -1.63
CA TYR A 185 -19.04 -8.10 -2.19
C TYR A 185 -18.77 -6.67 -2.63
N TYR A 186 -18.18 -5.85 -1.76
CA TYR A 186 -17.87 -4.45 -2.10
C TYR A 186 -16.84 -4.31 -3.21
N ALA A 187 -15.79 -5.13 -3.22
CA ALA A 187 -14.78 -5.12 -4.28
C ALA A 187 -15.40 -5.40 -5.66
N GLY A 188 -16.41 -6.28 -5.73
CA GLY A 188 -17.13 -6.58 -6.97
C GLY A 188 -17.87 -5.41 -7.59
N TYR A 189 -18.16 -4.36 -6.82
CA TYR A 189 -18.77 -3.12 -7.33
C TYR A 189 -17.78 -1.96 -7.40
N LEU A 190 -16.97 -1.77 -6.34
CA LEU A 190 -16.03 -0.66 -6.26
C LEU A 190 -14.93 -0.80 -7.31
N ASN A 191 -14.34 -1.97 -7.51
CA ASN A 191 -13.25 -2.14 -8.48
C ASN A 191 -13.67 -1.76 -9.91
N PRO A 192 -14.72 -2.35 -10.52
CA PRO A 192 -15.13 -1.99 -11.87
C PRO A 192 -15.66 -0.54 -11.96
N SER A 193 -16.36 -0.05 -10.92
CA SER A 193 -16.81 1.36 -10.89
C SER A 193 -15.63 2.34 -10.91
N THR A 194 -14.60 2.09 -10.10
CA THR A 194 -13.38 2.92 -10.07
C THR A 194 -12.61 2.81 -11.38
N ALA A 195 -12.53 1.62 -11.98
CA ALA A 195 -11.88 1.42 -13.27
C ALA A 195 -12.59 2.21 -14.38
N GLN A 196 -13.93 2.16 -14.41
CA GLN A 196 -14.75 2.93 -15.33
C GLN A 196 -14.54 4.44 -15.14
N TYR A 197 -14.46 4.91 -13.89
CA TYR A 197 -14.18 6.32 -13.61
C TYR A 197 -12.82 6.75 -14.20
N ILE A 198 -11.75 5.98 -13.96
CA ILE A 198 -10.41 6.27 -14.50
C ILE A 198 -10.43 6.32 -16.03
N ASN A 199 -11.08 5.35 -16.67
CA ASN A 199 -11.15 5.26 -18.13
C ASN A 199 -11.94 6.42 -18.75
N SER A 200 -13.07 6.79 -18.16
CA SER A 200 -13.96 7.83 -18.71
C SER A 200 -13.40 9.25 -18.53
N ASN A 201 -12.61 9.50 -17.49
CA ASN A 201 -12.12 10.84 -17.17
C ASN A 201 -10.71 11.13 -17.75
N SER A 202 -10.19 10.26 -18.62
CA SER A 202 -8.84 10.39 -19.20
C SER A 202 -7.79 10.71 -18.15
N SER A 203 -7.88 10.07 -16.96
CA SER A 203 -7.03 10.41 -15.82
C SER A 203 -5.57 10.26 -16.21
N GLN A 204 -4.84 11.36 -16.07
CA GLN A 204 -3.44 11.50 -16.44
C GLN A 204 -2.50 10.92 -15.38
N ARG A 205 -2.94 10.85 -14.12
CA ARG A 205 -2.29 10.16 -12.99
C ARG A 205 -3.37 9.70 -12.00
N ALA A 206 -3.37 8.41 -11.64
CA ALA A 206 -4.30 7.86 -10.64
C ALA A 206 -3.71 7.78 -9.22
N GLY A 207 -2.39 7.96 -9.07
CA GLY A 207 -1.69 7.68 -7.81
C GLY A 207 -1.54 6.17 -7.55
N TRP A 208 -1.26 5.81 -6.30
CA TRP A 208 -1.25 4.41 -5.85
C TRP A 208 -2.65 4.00 -5.42
N VAL A 209 -3.29 3.16 -6.23
CA VAL A 209 -4.64 2.67 -6.00
C VAL A 209 -4.56 1.27 -5.41
N ILE A 210 -4.98 1.13 -4.15
CA ILE A 210 -4.90 -0.12 -3.39
C ILE A 210 -6.28 -0.76 -3.38
N MET A 211 -6.39 -2.02 -3.79
CA MET A 211 -7.68 -2.70 -4.02
C MET A 211 -7.72 -4.08 -3.35
N ASP A 212 -8.92 -4.48 -2.93
CA ASP A 212 -9.18 -5.86 -2.54
C ASP A 212 -9.34 -6.75 -3.77
N TYR A 213 -8.96 -8.02 -3.64
CA TYR A 213 -9.05 -9.05 -4.70
C TYR A 213 -8.37 -8.64 -6.01
N ALA A 214 -7.19 -8.02 -5.93
CA ALA A 214 -6.36 -7.75 -7.09
C ALA A 214 -6.14 -9.03 -7.93
N GLY A 215 -6.28 -8.90 -9.25
CA GLY A 215 -6.23 -10.04 -10.18
C GLY A 215 -7.56 -10.75 -10.42
N LYS A 216 -8.61 -10.46 -9.64
CA LYS A 216 -9.97 -10.96 -9.94
C LYS A 216 -10.57 -10.23 -11.14
N GLU A 217 -11.19 -11.01 -12.02
CA GLU A 217 -11.69 -10.53 -13.31
C GLU A 217 -13.10 -9.93 -13.19
N TRP A 218 -13.17 -8.72 -12.63
CA TRP A 218 -14.30 -7.82 -12.87
C TRP A 218 -13.92 -6.82 -13.96
N GLU A 219 -14.81 -6.61 -14.93
CA GLU A 219 -14.56 -5.69 -16.03
C GLU A 219 -15.25 -4.35 -15.82
N PRO A 220 -14.57 -3.21 -16.08
CA PRO A 220 -13.16 -3.11 -16.47
C PRO A 220 -12.19 -3.46 -15.32
N ARG A 221 -11.05 -4.08 -15.64
CA ARG A 221 -10.01 -4.42 -14.67
C ARG A 221 -9.32 -3.17 -14.10
N LEU A 222 -9.55 -2.90 -12.82
CA LEU A 222 -9.01 -1.72 -12.14
C LEU A 222 -7.49 -1.58 -12.24
N TYR A 223 -6.74 -2.66 -11.99
CA TYR A 223 -5.27 -2.61 -12.05
C TYR A 223 -4.76 -2.27 -13.45
N GLU A 224 -5.39 -2.77 -14.52
CA GLU A 224 -5.03 -2.42 -15.89
C GLU A 224 -5.34 -0.95 -16.19
N SER A 225 -6.51 -0.46 -15.77
CA SER A 225 -6.88 0.95 -15.89
C SER A 225 -5.87 1.86 -15.21
N VAL A 226 -5.42 1.53 -13.99
CA VAL A 226 -4.39 2.28 -13.27
C VAL A 226 -3.06 2.25 -14.02
N ILE A 227 -2.61 1.08 -14.50
CA ILE A 227 -1.36 0.95 -15.27
C ILE A 227 -1.41 1.81 -16.53
N LYS A 228 -2.53 1.81 -17.28
CA LYS A 228 -2.71 2.56 -18.53
C LYS A 228 -2.58 4.07 -18.35
N THR A 229 -2.85 4.61 -17.15
CA THR A 229 -2.63 6.04 -16.85
C THR A 229 -1.16 6.46 -16.97
N ASN A 230 -0.21 5.52 -16.93
CA ASN A 230 1.23 5.79 -17.01
C ASN A 230 1.79 5.75 -18.45
N SER A 231 0.98 5.48 -19.46
CA SER A 231 1.42 5.27 -20.87
C SER A 231 2.22 6.45 -21.46
N ARG A 232 2.02 7.67 -20.95
CA ARG A 232 2.77 8.86 -21.37
C ARG A 232 4.18 8.99 -20.77
N PHE A 233 4.49 8.23 -19.72
CA PHE A 233 5.79 8.24 -19.04
C PHE A 233 6.70 7.07 -19.46
N THR A 234 6.15 6.10 -20.18
CA THR A 234 6.89 5.03 -20.84
C THR A 234 7.38 5.53 -22.19
N LYS A 235 8.51 6.24 -22.19
CA LYS A 235 9.36 6.41 -23.38
C LYS A 235 10.63 5.60 -23.19
#